data_AF-A0A847ENM0-F1
#
_entry.id   AF-A0A847ENM0-F1
#
_cell.length_a   1.000
_cell.length_b   1.000
_cell.length_c   1.000
_cell.angle_alpha   90.00
_cell.angle_beta   90.00
_cell.angle_gamma   90.00
#
_symmetry.space_group_name_H-M   'P 1'
#
loop_
_entity.id
_entity.type
_entity.pdbx_description
1 polymer ?
#
loop_
_entity_poly.entity_id
_entity_poly.type
_entity_poly.pdbx_seq_one_letter_code
_entity_poly.pdbx_strand_id
1 'polypeptide(L)'
;MTTRREELPLGVPLGLLGASLVAAVVMALAGVPVVRVADLHWLVALAVVMAVVRVAAHRPGTTEGRRVFLFWINLGLALAAVWLSPAFGLYLFIGYFESAGFRSVPQRLAGMVGVALVIAVAQVGGPRSVLFIPLVYAAFVAVNLAITGLMFVLNRRREGLYVELARTNDELRAEQQRSATLRDQLVAQAHEAGIAEERARLSREIHDTVAQDLVAIIAQLDAASAAVDPAERDRRLSIVDAAAREALDEARRAVRALASPRLDD
;
A
#
# COMPACT_ATOMS: atom_id res chain seq x y z
N MET A 1 12.05 -4.27 -8.73
CA MET A 1 11.87 -3.18 -7.76
C MET A 1 12.89 -3.36 -6.65
N THR A 2 13.95 -2.56 -6.63
CA THR A 2 14.91 -2.54 -5.51
C THR A 2 14.19 -1.96 -4.30
N THR A 3 13.85 -2.82 -3.34
CA THR A 3 13.38 -2.39 -2.02
C THR A 3 14.42 -1.45 -1.45
N ARG A 4 14.13 -0.14 -1.50
CA ARG A 4 14.93 0.92 -0.90
C ARG A 4 14.85 0.63 0.59
N ARG A 5 15.82 -0.10 1.15
CA ARG A 5 15.93 -0.31 2.60
C ARG A 5 15.85 1.08 3.22
N GLU A 6 14.81 1.31 4.01
CA GLU A 6 14.60 2.59 4.69
C GLU A 6 15.81 2.83 5.57
N GLU A 7 16.74 3.66 5.09
CA GLU A 7 17.86 4.11 5.90
C GLU A 7 17.29 4.97 7.01
N LEU A 8 17.68 4.66 8.25
CA LEU A 8 17.22 5.41 9.42
C LEU A 8 17.52 6.89 9.22
N PRO A 9 16.57 7.79 9.51
CA PRO A 9 16.80 9.22 9.35
C PRO A 9 17.96 9.64 10.27
N LEU A 10 18.92 10.38 9.73
CA LEU A 10 20.16 10.80 10.42
C LEU A 10 19.89 11.51 11.78
N GLY A 11 18.71 12.11 11.95
CA GLY A 11 18.30 12.71 13.22
C GLY A 11 18.23 11.73 14.38
N VAL A 12 17.88 10.46 14.16
CA VAL A 12 17.77 9.45 15.22
C VAL A 12 19.14 9.11 15.85
N PRO A 13 20.19 8.71 15.09
CA PRO A 13 21.50 8.46 15.67
C PRO A 13 22.11 9.70 16.33
N LEU A 14 21.93 10.90 15.74
CA LEU A 14 22.43 12.14 16.32
C LEU A 14 21.70 12.50 17.62
N GLY A 15 20.38 12.29 17.68
CA GLY A 15 19.59 12.49 18.89
C GLY A 15 20.03 11.56 20.03
N LEU A 16 20.24 10.27 19.75
CA LEU A 16 20.74 9.31 20.74
C LEU A 16 22.17 9.65 21.21
N LEU A 17 23.02 10.13 20.30
CA LEU A 17 24.37 10.58 20.63
C LEU A 17 24.33 11.81 21.56
N GLY A 18 23.46 12.78 21.25
CA GLY A 18 23.22 13.95 22.10
C GLY A 18 22.67 13.56 23.48
N ALA A 19 21.68 12.67 23.52
CA ALA A 19 21.14 12.15 24.78
C ALA A 19 22.20 11.43 25.62
N SER A 20 23.07 10.65 24.99
CA SER A 20 24.20 9.98 25.65
C SER A 20 25.18 10.98 26.27
N LEU A 21 25.52 12.05 25.53
CA LEU A 21 26.41 13.10 26.01
C LEU A 21 25.78 13.86 27.19
N VAL A 22 24.50 14.22 27.10
CA VAL A 22 23.77 14.89 28.19
C VAL A 22 23.73 14.00 29.43
N ALA A 23 23.41 12.71 29.28
CA ALA A 23 23.42 11.76 30.39
C ALA A 23 24.81 11.65 31.03
N ALA A 24 25.88 11.64 30.23
CA ALA A 24 27.25 11.63 30.74
C ALA A 24 27.61 12.90 31.53
N VAL A 25 27.21 14.08 31.04
CA VAL A 25 27.39 15.37 31.75
C VAL A 25 26.65 15.34 33.08
N VAL A 26 25.39 14.91 33.09
CA VAL A 26 24.57 14.82 34.31
C VAL A 26 25.19 13.87 35.33
N MET A 27 25.66 12.68 34.89
CA MET A 27 26.36 11.74 35.77
C MET A 27 27.63 12.34 36.38
N ALA A 28 28.42 13.07 35.60
CA ALA A 28 29.64 13.72 36.08
C ALA A 28 29.33 14.81 37.12
N LEU A 29 28.32 15.65 36.87
CA LEU A 29 27.92 16.73 37.78
C LEU A 29 27.25 16.20 39.06
N ALA A 30 26.55 15.07 38.97
CA ALA A 30 25.95 14.39 40.12
C ALA A 30 26.98 13.60 40.96
N GLY A 31 28.26 13.57 40.55
CA GLY A 31 29.31 12.87 41.29
C GLY A 31 29.22 11.34 41.22
N VAL A 32 28.64 10.79 40.14
CA VAL A 32 28.54 9.33 39.98
C VAL A 32 29.95 8.75 39.80
N PRO A 33 30.40 7.76 40.61
CA PRO A 33 31.80 7.31 40.65
C PRO A 33 32.37 6.80 39.33
N VAL A 34 31.52 6.40 38.40
CA VAL A 34 31.92 5.83 37.11
C VAL A 34 32.29 6.88 36.05
N VAL A 35 31.96 8.16 36.26
CA VAL A 35 32.24 9.26 35.32
C VAL A 35 33.00 10.39 36.03
N ARG A 36 34.14 10.81 35.48
CA ARG A 36 34.93 11.92 36.03
C ARG A 36 34.64 13.21 35.27
N VAL A 37 34.50 14.32 36.01
CA VAL A 37 34.38 15.66 35.41
C VAL A 37 35.57 16.00 34.51
N ALA A 38 36.77 15.52 34.85
CA ALA A 38 37.96 15.70 34.03
C ALA A 38 37.87 15.06 32.64
N ASP A 39 37.05 14.02 32.45
CA ASP A 39 36.92 13.31 31.17
C ASP A 39 35.92 14.01 30.22
N LEU A 40 35.22 15.07 30.67
CA LEU A 40 34.11 15.67 29.93
C LEU A 40 34.53 16.24 28.56
N HIS A 41 35.69 16.87 28.47
CA HIS A 41 36.21 17.42 27.22
C HIS A 41 36.50 16.30 26.19
N TRP A 42 36.99 15.14 26.64
CA TRP A 42 37.17 13.96 25.79
C TRP A 42 35.84 13.40 25.31
N LEU A 43 34.83 13.35 26.18
CA LEU A 43 33.49 12.90 25.80
C LEU A 43 32.85 13.80 24.74
N VAL A 44 32.99 15.12 24.87
CA VAL A 44 32.54 16.09 23.86
C VAL A 44 33.30 15.89 22.55
N ALA A 45 34.63 15.78 22.60
CA ALA A 45 35.45 15.56 21.40
C ALA A 45 35.05 14.26 20.67
N LEU A 46 34.91 13.15 21.40
CA LEU A 46 34.46 11.87 20.86
C LEU A 46 33.06 11.96 20.26
N ALA A 47 32.12 12.63 20.93
CA ALA A 47 30.77 12.84 20.40
C ALA A 47 30.79 13.64 19.08
N VAL A 48 31.58 14.71 18.99
CA VAL A 48 31.73 15.49 17.76
C VAL A 48 32.32 14.64 16.63
N VAL A 49 33.41 13.90 16.90
CA VAL A 49 34.03 13.04 15.88
C VAL A 49 33.07 11.94 15.43
N MET A 50 32.35 11.30 16.37
CA MET A 50 31.33 10.31 16.04
C MET A 50 30.22 10.90 15.17
N ALA A 51 29.74 12.11 15.47
CA ALA A 51 28.75 12.81 14.66
C ALA A 51 29.26 13.08 13.23
N VAL A 52 30.50 13.56 13.09
CA VAL A 52 31.13 13.82 11.79
C VAL A 52 31.26 12.53 10.96
N VAL A 53 31.74 11.45 11.58
CA VAL A 53 31.82 10.12 10.94
C VAL A 53 30.43 9.67 10.48
N ARG A 54 29.40 9.91 11.30
CA ARG A 54 28.01 9.55 10.99
C ARG A 54 27.45 10.32 9.80
N VAL A 55 27.64 11.64 9.78
CA VAL A 55 27.24 12.50 8.66
C VAL A 55 27.96 12.08 7.39
N ALA A 56 29.26 11.73 7.48
CA ALA A 56 30.02 11.24 6.33
C ALA A 56 29.50 9.89 5.80
N ALA A 57 29.00 9.01 6.67
CA ALA A 57 28.42 7.72 6.30
C ALA A 57 27.03 7.83 5.66
N HIS A 58 26.26 8.90 5.97
CA HIS A 58 24.92 9.16 5.43
C HIS A 58 24.93 10.01 4.15
N ARG A 59 26.10 10.31 3.58
CA ARG A 59 26.16 11.10 2.34
C ARG A 59 25.61 10.29 1.17
N PRO A 60 24.79 10.90 0.29
CA PRO A 60 24.31 10.23 -0.91
C PRO A 60 25.50 9.74 -1.76
N GLY A 61 25.42 8.50 -2.26
CA GLY A 61 26.47 7.92 -3.11
C GLY A 61 27.63 7.24 -2.37
N THR A 62 27.61 7.13 -1.04
CA THR A 62 28.60 6.33 -0.31
C THR A 62 28.50 4.85 -0.69
N THR A 63 29.63 4.23 -1.02
CA THR A 63 29.71 2.79 -1.29
C THR A 63 29.46 1.98 -0.02
N GLU A 64 28.98 0.75 -0.18
CA GLU A 64 28.72 -0.15 0.95
C GLU A 64 29.98 -0.43 1.77
N GLY A 65 31.11 -0.69 1.11
CA GLY A 65 32.39 -0.91 1.80
C GLY A 65 32.81 0.28 2.66
N ARG A 66 32.61 1.51 2.18
CA ARG A 66 32.88 2.72 2.96
C ARG A 66 31.94 2.85 4.16
N ARG A 67 30.66 2.51 4.02
CA ARG A 67 29.71 2.53 5.16
C ARG A 67 30.10 1.52 6.24
N VAL A 68 30.45 0.30 5.84
CA VAL A 68 30.93 -0.73 6.78
C VAL A 68 32.21 -0.28 7.48
N PHE A 69 33.16 0.31 6.75
CA PHE A 69 34.38 0.85 7.33
C PHE A 69 34.10 1.97 8.35
N LEU A 70 33.26 2.95 7.99
CA LEU A 70 32.88 4.05 8.89
C LEU A 70 32.08 3.56 10.10
N PHE A 71 31.29 2.49 9.96
CA PHE A 71 30.62 1.82 11.07
C PHE A 71 31.64 1.26 12.07
N TRP A 72 32.66 0.54 11.61
CA TRP A 72 33.69 0.00 12.51
C TRP A 72 34.50 1.09 13.20
N ILE A 73 34.83 2.19 12.49
CA ILE A 73 35.43 3.38 13.11
C ILE A 73 34.52 3.93 14.21
N ASN A 74 33.24 4.11 13.89
CA ASN A 74 32.27 4.67 14.83
C ASN A 74 32.06 3.77 16.06
N LEU A 75 32.04 2.44 15.88
CA LEU A 75 31.98 1.48 16.96
C LEU A 75 33.22 1.53 17.86
N GLY A 76 34.42 1.68 17.28
CA GLY A 76 35.66 1.87 18.04
C GLY A 76 35.66 3.17 18.86
N LEU A 77 35.19 4.27 18.26
CA LEU A 77 35.02 5.55 18.96
C LEU A 77 33.97 5.45 20.08
N ALA A 78 32.87 4.74 19.84
CA ALA A 78 31.85 4.50 20.84
C ALA A 78 32.37 3.65 21.99
N LEU A 79 33.21 2.64 21.73
CA LEU A 79 33.90 1.88 22.77
C LEU A 79 34.80 2.79 23.61
N ALA A 80 35.58 3.68 22.99
CA ALA A 80 36.41 4.65 23.71
C ALA A 80 35.54 5.59 24.58
N ALA A 81 34.40 6.05 24.06
CA ALA A 81 33.46 6.86 24.82
C ALA A 81 32.83 6.09 26.00
N VAL A 82 32.44 4.83 25.78
CA VAL A 82 31.93 3.92 26.83
C VAL A 82 32.98 3.68 27.93
N TRP A 83 34.26 3.61 27.56
CA TRP A 83 35.37 3.47 28.50
C TRP A 83 35.48 4.66 29.46
N LEU A 84 35.05 5.84 29.01
CA LEU A 84 35.03 7.07 29.79
C LEU A 84 33.69 7.28 30.52
N SER A 85 32.57 6.89 29.89
CA SER A 85 31.23 6.99 30.47
C SER A 85 30.28 5.92 29.92
N PRO A 86 29.64 5.09 30.78
CA PRO A 86 28.68 4.08 30.33
C PRO A 86 27.42 4.65 29.66
N ALA A 87 27.16 5.97 29.78
CA ALA A 87 26.01 6.62 29.17
C ALA A 87 25.96 6.47 27.63
N PHE A 88 27.12 6.29 26.97
CA PHE A 88 27.21 6.02 25.52
C PHE A 88 26.66 4.64 25.11
N GLY A 89 26.27 3.80 26.06
CA GLY A 89 25.44 2.62 25.81
C GLY A 89 24.12 2.95 25.10
N LEU A 90 23.51 4.11 25.39
CA LEU A 90 22.27 4.56 24.76
C LEU A 90 22.42 4.77 23.25
N TYR A 91 23.54 5.34 22.84
CA TYR A 91 23.88 5.52 21.43
C TYR A 91 24.02 4.18 20.70
N LEU A 92 24.70 3.21 21.29
CA LEU A 92 25.11 1.98 20.61
C LEU A 92 23.96 1.11 20.09
N PHE A 93 22.75 1.22 20.63
CA PHE A 93 21.59 0.44 20.15
C PHE A 93 21.32 0.62 18.66
N ILE A 94 21.61 1.80 18.13
CA ILE A 94 21.46 2.08 16.70
C ILE A 94 22.36 1.17 15.84
N GLY A 95 23.48 0.69 16.38
CA GLY A 95 24.42 -0.16 15.68
C GLY A 95 23.84 -1.53 15.31
N TYR A 96 22.86 -2.03 16.06
CA TYR A 96 22.13 -3.24 15.70
C TYR A 96 21.32 -3.05 14.42
N PHE A 97 20.66 -1.91 14.27
CA PHE A 97 19.89 -1.59 13.07
C PHE A 97 20.80 -1.36 11.86
N GLU A 98 21.91 -0.65 12.03
CA GLU A 98 22.86 -0.41 10.94
C GLU A 98 23.52 -1.69 10.44
N SER A 99 23.99 -2.54 11.37
CA SER A 99 24.60 -3.82 11.01
C SER A 99 23.59 -4.75 10.33
N ALA A 100 22.31 -4.73 10.73
CA ALA A 100 21.23 -5.46 10.05
C ALA A 100 21.05 -5.03 8.58
N GLY A 101 21.39 -3.78 8.26
CA GLY A 101 21.31 -3.18 6.93
C GLY A 101 22.42 -3.59 5.96
N PHE A 102 23.49 -4.27 6.40
CA PHE A 102 24.55 -4.74 5.51
C PHE A 102 24.06 -5.85 4.57
N ARG A 103 24.57 -5.90 3.33
CA ARG A 103 24.22 -6.96 2.38
C ARG A 103 24.96 -8.26 2.70
N SER A 104 26.21 -8.16 3.11
CA SER A 104 27.03 -9.30 3.49
C SER A 104 26.57 -9.90 4.83
N VAL A 105 26.15 -11.17 4.82
CA VAL A 105 25.72 -11.88 6.04
C VAL A 105 26.82 -11.97 7.10
N PRO A 106 28.09 -12.30 6.76
CA PRO A 106 29.19 -12.28 7.72
C PRO A 106 29.40 -10.91 8.38
N GLN A 107 29.38 -9.82 7.59
CA GLN A 107 29.57 -8.47 8.14
C GLN A 107 28.40 -8.03 9.03
N ARG A 108 27.18 -8.42 8.67
CA ARG A 108 26.00 -8.20 9.52
C ARG A 108 26.16 -8.89 10.87
N LEU A 109 26.51 -10.17 10.89
CA LEU A 109 26.72 -10.92 12.12
C LEU A 109 27.88 -10.34 12.94
N ALA A 110 29.01 -10.04 12.30
CA ALA A 110 30.16 -9.44 12.96
C ALA A 110 29.82 -8.07 13.57
N GLY A 111 29.08 -7.23 12.84
CA GLY A 111 28.63 -5.93 13.36
C GLY A 111 27.68 -6.05 14.54
N MET A 112 26.71 -6.97 14.49
CA MET A 112 25.80 -7.24 15.60
C MET A 112 26.53 -7.75 16.84
N VAL A 113 27.45 -8.70 16.67
CA VAL A 113 28.28 -9.23 17.76
C VAL A 113 29.17 -8.13 18.33
N GLY A 114 29.81 -7.32 17.48
CA GLY A 114 30.63 -6.18 17.92
C GLY A 114 29.84 -5.20 18.77
N VAL A 115 28.64 -4.82 18.34
CA VAL A 115 27.74 -3.95 19.10
C VAL A 115 27.35 -4.59 20.44
N ALA A 116 27.01 -5.88 20.46
CA ALA A 116 26.65 -6.61 21.67
C ALA A 116 27.77 -6.62 22.73
N LEU A 117 29.02 -6.78 22.28
CA LEU A 117 30.19 -6.75 23.15
C LEU A 117 30.40 -5.35 23.75
N VAL A 118 30.37 -4.30 22.93
CA VAL A 118 30.58 -2.92 23.42
C VAL A 118 29.44 -2.46 24.32
N ILE A 119 28.19 -2.81 23.99
CA ILE A 119 27.03 -2.52 24.84
C ILE A 119 27.14 -3.22 26.20
N ALA A 120 27.71 -4.43 26.27
CA ALA A 120 27.93 -5.11 27.55
C ALA A 120 28.92 -4.33 28.44
N VAL A 121 29.96 -3.72 27.86
CA VAL A 121 30.88 -2.83 28.63
C VAL A 121 30.10 -1.68 29.27
N ALA A 122 29.18 -1.06 28.52
CA ALA A 122 28.34 0.02 29.02
C ALA A 122 27.35 -0.43 30.12
N GLN A 123 26.68 -1.57 29.93
CA GLN A 123 25.70 -2.11 30.89
C GLN A 123 26.31 -2.46 32.24
N VAL A 124 27.57 -2.87 32.24
CA VAL A 124 28.32 -3.17 33.46
C VAL A 124 28.85 -1.89 34.15
N GLY A 125 28.69 -0.72 33.52
CA GLY A 125 29.09 0.58 34.05
C GLY A 125 30.51 1.01 33.65
N GLY A 126 31.14 0.29 32.72
CA GLY A 126 32.51 0.56 32.26
C GLY A 126 33.59 0.13 33.26
N PRO A 127 34.87 0.36 32.93
CA PRO A 127 36.03 -0.18 33.66
C PRO A 127 36.18 0.33 35.10
N ARG A 128 35.48 1.41 35.47
CA ARG A 128 35.50 2.00 36.81
C ARG A 128 34.41 1.42 37.73
N SER A 129 33.49 0.66 37.18
CA SER A 129 32.40 0.05 37.93
C SER A 129 32.88 -1.17 38.71
N VAL A 130 32.37 -1.34 39.93
CA VAL A 130 32.58 -2.55 40.74
C VAL A 130 32.01 -3.80 40.08
N LEU A 131 31.05 -3.63 39.16
CA LEU A 131 30.45 -4.73 38.41
C LEU A 131 31.32 -5.19 37.23
N PHE A 132 32.41 -4.49 36.90
CA PHE A 132 33.30 -4.77 35.76
C PHE A 132 34.20 -5.99 35.98
N ILE A 133 33.56 -7.12 36.28
CA ILE A 133 34.16 -8.42 36.47
C ILE A 133 33.78 -9.35 35.30
N PRO A 134 34.65 -10.32 34.93
CA PRO A 134 34.42 -11.16 33.75
C PRO A 134 33.09 -11.91 33.75
N LEU A 135 32.61 -12.36 34.91
CA LEU A 135 31.37 -13.12 35.03
C LEU A 135 30.13 -12.28 34.67
N VAL A 136 30.02 -11.07 35.23
CA VAL A 136 28.88 -10.17 34.97
C VAL A 136 28.92 -9.67 33.53
N TYR A 137 30.12 -9.34 33.03
CA TYR A 137 30.31 -8.99 31.62
C TYR A 137 29.87 -10.13 30.69
N ALA A 138 30.32 -11.36 30.94
CA ALA A 138 29.93 -12.53 30.15
C ALA A 138 28.43 -12.78 30.17
N ALA A 139 27.76 -12.58 31.32
CA ALA A 139 26.31 -12.69 31.43
C ALA A 139 25.59 -11.67 30.53
N PHE A 140 25.99 -10.40 30.55
CA PHE A 140 25.41 -9.38 29.67
C PHE A 140 25.70 -9.64 28.19
N VAL A 141 26.90 -10.11 27.85
CA VAL A 141 27.22 -10.52 26.47
C VAL A 141 26.29 -11.67 26.03
N ALA A 142 26.10 -12.69 26.86
CA ALA A 142 25.22 -13.81 26.55
C ALA A 142 23.77 -13.35 26.31
N VAL A 143 23.25 -12.47 27.17
CA VAL A 143 21.91 -11.88 27.01
C VAL A 143 21.81 -11.08 25.72
N ASN A 144 22.78 -10.20 25.44
CA ASN A 144 22.78 -9.39 24.22
C ASN A 144 22.83 -10.25 22.95
N LEU A 145 23.63 -11.32 22.95
CA LEU A 145 23.71 -12.27 21.85
C LEU A 145 22.41 -13.07 21.69
N ALA A 146 21.77 -13.48 22.79
CA ALA A 146 20.48 -14.16 22.75
C ALA A 146 19.38 -13.24 22.17
N ILE A 147 19.32 -11.98 22.61
CA ILE A 147 18.39 -10.97 22.08
C ILE A 147 18.66 -10.72 20.59
N THR A 148 19.93 -10.57 20.21
CA THR A 148 20.35 -10.40 18.81
C THR A 148 19.91 -11.58 17.94
N GLY A 149 20.14 -12.81 18.42
CA GLY A 149 19.72 -14.03 17.74
C GLY A 149 18.20 -14.12 17.60
N LEU A 150 17.46 -13.79 18.65
CA LEU A 150 16.00 -13.74 18.62
C LEU A 150 15.49 -12.70 17.60
N MET A 151 16.04 -11.47 17.62
CA MET A 151 15.71 -10.44 16.64
C MET A 151 16.01 -10.89 15.22
N PHE A 152 17.14 -11.56 14.99
CA PHE A 152 17.50 -12.09 13.67
C PHE A 152 16.46 -13.10 13.15
N VAL A 153 16.03 -14.04 14.00
CA VAL A 153 15.01 -15.04 13.65
C VAL A 153 13.65 -14.38 13.39
N LEU A 154 13.23 -13.46 14.26
CA LEU A 154 11.96 -12.74 14.10
C LEU A 154 11.97 -11.89 12.82
N ASN A 155 13.08 -11.22 12.51
CA ASN A 155 13.19 -10.40 11.31
C ASN A 155 13.15 -11.25 10.04
N ARG A 156 13.82 -12.41 10.03
CA ARG A 156 13.72 -13.41 8.95
C ARG A 156 12.29 -13.89 8.73
N ARG A 157 11.55 -14.18 9.80
CA ARG A 157 10.14 -14.59 9.71
C ARG A 157 9.25 -13.47 9.15
N ARG A 158 9.45 -12.23 9.63
CA ARG A 158 8.72 -11.05 9.13
C ARG A 158 8.96 -10.82 7.65
N GLU A 159 10.21 -10.93 7.19
CA GLU A 159 10.56 -10.76 5.78
C GLU A 159 9.83 -11.78 4.89
N GLY A 160 9.71 -13.04 5.34
CA GLY A 160 8.91 -14.06 4.66
C GLY A 160 7.41 -13.71 4.59
N LEU A 161 6.84 -13.28 5.72
CA LEU A 161 5.43 -12.87 5.78
C LEU A 161 5.13 -11.65 4.89
N TYR A 162 6.05 -10.68 4.80
CA TYR A 162 5.87 -9.53 3.92
C TYR A 162 5.86 -9.92 2.44
N VAL A 163 6.72 -10.87 2.05
CA VAL A 163 6.75 -11.39 0.67
C VAL A 163 5.46 -12.13 0.35
N GLU A 164 4.97 -12.97 1.26
CA GLU A 164 3.72 -13.69 1.11
C GLU A 164 2.52 -12.73 1.04
N LEU A 165 2.45 -11.75 1.94
CA LEU A 165 1.42 -10.72 1.95
C LEU A 165 1.40 -9.91 0.64
N ALA A 166 2.59 -9.54 0.13
CA ALA A 166 2.69 -8.84 -1.14
C ALA A 166 2.14 -9.68 -2.30
N ARG A 167 2.48 -10.96 -2.34
CA ARG A 167 1.98 -11.90 -3.35
C ARG A 167 0.45 -12.05 -3.29
N THR A 168 -0.11 -12.31 -2.10
CA THR A 168 -1.57 -12.45 -1.93
C THR A 168 -2.30 -11.15 -2.29
N ASN A 169 -1.72 -9.99 -2.00
CA ASN A 169 -2.31 -8.71 -2.37
C ASN A 169 -2.36 -8.53 -3.90
N ASP A 170 -1.29 -8.89 -4.60
CA ASP A 170 -1.24 -8.82 -6.06
C ASP A 170 -2.22 -9.81 -6.71
N GLU A 171 -2.36 -11.02 -6.16
CA GLU A 171 -3.37 -12.01 -6.59
C GLU A 171 -4.80 -11.49 -6.38
N LEU A 172 -5.10 -10.90 -5.22
CA LEU A 172 -6.41 -10.31 -4.92
C LEU A 172 -6.74 -9.14 -5.87
N ARG A 173 -5.77 -8.27 -6.15
CA ARG A 173 -5.94 -7.16 -7.10
C ARG A 173 -6.24 -7.67 -8.51
N ALA A 174 -5.57 -8.73 -8.95
CA ALA A 174 -5.84 -9.34 -10.25
C ALA A 174 -7.27 -9.91 -10.32
N GLU A 175 -7.74 -10.58 -9.27
CA GLU A 175 -9.12 -11.08 -9.21
C GLU A 175 -10.16 -9.95 -9.16
N GLN A 176 -9.90 -8.87 -8.42
CA GLN A 176 -10.78 -7.69 -8.42
C GLN A 176 -10.90 -7.06 -9.82
N GLN A 177 -9.79 -6.95 -10.56
CA GLN A 177 -9.79 -6.46 -11.94
C GLN A 177 -10.55 -7.39 -12.89
N ARG A 178 -10.40 -8.71 -12.75
CA ARG A 178 -11.16 -9.70 -13.51
C ARG A 178 -12.65 -9.59 -13.23
N SER A 179 -13.02 -9.52 -11.95
CA SER A 179 -14.42 -9.40 -11.52
C SER A 179 -15.06 -8.10 -12.01
N ALA A 180 -14.34 -6.97 -11.96
CA ALA A 180 -14.81 -5.71 -12.52
C ALA A 180 -15.08 -5.81 -14.03
N THR A 181 -14.11 -6.34 -14.79
CA THR A 181 -14.26 -6.57 -16.24
C THR A 181 -15.47 -7.46 -16.55
N LEU A 182 -15.66 -8.55 -15.81
CA LEU A 182 -16.80 -9.45 -15.99
C LEU A 182 -18.13 -8.75 -15.65
N ARG A 183 -18.16 -7.90 -14.62
CA ARG A 183 -19.34 -7.11 -14.28
C ARG A 183 -19.72 -6.14 -15.40
N ASP A 184 -18.75 -5.45 -15.98
CA ASP A 184 -18.98 -4.53 -17.08
C ASP A 184 -19.52 -5.26 -18.32
N GLN A 185 -18.97 -6.46 -18.60
CA GLN A 185 -19.49 -7.32 -19.67
C GLN A 185 -20.93 -7.79 -19.41
N LEU A 186 -21.24 -8.20 -18.18
CA LEU A 186 -22.60 -8.61 -17.80
C LEU A 186 -23.59 -7.46 -17.90
N VAL A 187 -23.20 -6.24 -17.51
CA VAL A 187 -24.04 -5.04 -17.65
C VAL A 187 -24.29 -4.74 -19.13
N ALA A 188 -23.26 -4.78 -19.97
CA ALA A 188 -23.41 -4.58 -21.42
C ALA A 188 -24.33 -5.64 -22.05
N GLN A 189 -24.15 -6.91 -21.72
CA GLN A 189 -25.01 -8.00 -22.20
C GLN A 189 -26.45 -7.87 -21.73
N ALA A 190 -26.67 -7.49 -20.47
CA ALA A 190 -28.01 -7.27 -19.93
C ALA A 190 -28.70 -6.08 -20.62
N HIS A 191 -27.95 -5.04 -20.95
CA HIS A 191 -28.46 -3.90 -21.70
C HIS A 191 -28.86 -4.27 -23.13
N GLU A 192 -27.99 -4.95 -23.88
CA GLU A 192 -28.31 -5.44 -25.23
C GLU A 192 -29.52 -6.38 -25.24
N ALA A 193 -29.58 -7.30 -24.28
CA ALA A 193 -30.73 -8.20 -24.12
C ALA A 193 -32.01 -7.44 -23.79
N GLY A 194 -31.92 -6.42 -22.93
CA GLY A 194 -33.04 -5.53 -22.58
C GLY A 194 -33.58 -4.76 -23.79
N ILE A 195 -32.69 -4.22 -24.64
CA ILE A 195 -33.07 -3.55 -25.89
C ILE A 195 -33.80 -4.52 -26.83
N ALA A 196 -33.26 -5.73 -26.99
CA ALA A 196 -33.86 -6.74 -27.85
C ALA A 196 -35.25 -7.20 -27.33
N GLU A 197 -35.39 -7.39 -26.02
CA GLU A 197 -36.67 -7.73 -25.38
C GLU A 197 -37.70 -6.60 -25.56
N GLU A 198 -37.28 -5.35 -25.35
CA GLU A 198 -38.13 -4.18 -25.52
C GLU A 198 -38.59 -4.03 -26.98
N ARG A 199 -37.69 -4.21 -27.94
CA ARG A 199 -38.03 -4.19 -29.37
C ARG A 199 -39.02 -5.30 -29.74
N ALA A 200 -38.85 -6.50 -29.19
CA ALA A 200 -39.77 -7.62 -29.42
C ALA A 200 -41.15 -7.39 -28.76
N ARG A 201 -41.18 -6.72 -27.60
CA ARG A 201 -42.42 -6.27 -26.95
C ARG A 201 -43.15 -5.25 -27.82
N LEU A 202 -42.47 -4.18 -28.22
CA LEU A 202 -43.03 -3.12 -29.06
C LEU A 202 -43.52 -3.65 -30.42
N SER A 203 -42.78 -4.57 -31.04
CA SER A 203 -43.20 -5.23 -32.28
C SER A 203 -44.53 -5.96 -32.13
N ARG A 204 -44.73 -6.67 -31.02
CA ARG A 204 -46.00 -7.35 -30.72
C ARG A 204 -47.14 -6.36 -30.50
N GLU A 205 -46.90 -5.32 -29.71
CA GLU A 205 -47.91 -4.28 -29.43
C GLU A 205 -48.35 -3.58 -30.72
N ILE A 206 -47.42 -3.22 -31.60
CA ILE A 206 -47.72 -2.63 -32.91
C ILE A 206 -48.49 -3.63 -33.79
N HIS A 207 -48.08 -4.90 -33.81
CA HIS A 207 -48.78 -5.91 -34.58
C HIS A 207 -50.23 -6.07 -34.12
N ASP A 208 -50.47 -6.07 -32.81
CA ASP A 208 -51.82 -6.17 -32.23
C ASP A 208 -52.66 -4.94 -32.58
N THR A 209 -52.11 -3.71 -32.50
CA THR A 209 -52.81 -2.49 -32.94
C THR A 209 -53.14 -2.52 -34.43
N VAL A 210 -52.16 -2.86 -35.28
CA VAL A 210 -52.37 -2.93 -36.74
C VAL A 210 -53.41 -4.00 -37.09
N ALA A 211 -53.38 -5.16 -36.41
CA ALA A 211 -54.38 -6.20 -36.61
C ALA A 211 -55.78 -5.73 -36.21
N GLN A 212 -55.91 -5.00 -35.08
CA GLN A 212 -57.18 -4.42 -34.63
C GLN A 212 -57.73 -3.39 -35.63
N ASP A 213 -56.89 -2.47 -36.12
CA ASP A 213 -57.29 -1.45 -37.09
C ASP A 213 -57.77 -2.09 -38.40
N LEU A 214 -57.07 -3.12 -38.88
CA LEU A 214 -57.46 -3.87 -40.08
C LEU A 214 -58.80 -4.59 -39.89
N VAL A 215 -59.05 -5.21 -38.74
CA VAL A 215 -60.34 -5.84 -38.43
C VAL A 215 -61.47 -4.80 -38.43
N ALA A 216 -61.24 -3.62 -37.87
CA ALA A 216 -62.22 -2.54 -37.87
C ALA A 216 -62.53 -2.03 -39.30
N ILE A 217 -61.49 -1.86 -40.13
CA ILE A 217 -61.62 -1.45 -41.54
C ILE A 217 -62.42 -2.50 -42.34
N ILE A 218 -62.09 -3.79 -42.18
CA ILE A 218 -62.80 -4.89 -42.85
C ILE A 218 -64.28 -4.90 -42.43
N ALA A 219 -64.57 -4.77 -41.13
CA ALA A 219 -65.95 -4.72 -40.66
C ALA A 219 -66.74 -3.52 -41.23
N GLN A 220 -66.09 -2.36 -41.38
CA GLN A 220 -66.72 -1.19 -42.02
C GLN A 220 -66.93 -1.37 -43.53
N LEU A 221 -66.02 -2.05 -44.22
CA LEU A 221 -66.16 -2.42 -45.63
C LEU A 221 -67.31 -3.41 -45.85
N ASP A 222 -67.43 -4.43 -45.01
CA ASP A 222 -68.54 -5.40 -45.06
C ASP A 222 -69.89 -4.69 -44.83
N ALA A 223 -69.93 -3.75 -43.86
CA ALA A 223 -71.12 -2.95 -43.60
C ALA A 223 -71.46 -1.99 -44.76
N ALA A 224 -70.47 -1.42 -45.45
CA ALA A 224 -70.67 -0.60 -46.64
C ALA A 224 -71.21 -1.43 -47.82
N SER A 225 -70.70 -2.66 -47.99
CA SER A 225 -71.12 -3.58 -49.05
C SER A 225 -72.57 -4.08 -48.88
N ALA A 226 -73.05 -4.13 -47.64
CA ALA A 226 -74.43 -4.49 -47.31
C ALA A 226 -75.43 -3.31 -47.37
N ALA A 227 -74.98 -2.07 -47.60
CA ALA A 227 -75.84 -0.89 -47.63
C ALA A 227 -76.66 -0.79 -48.94
N VAL A 228 -77.99 -0.69 -48.81
CA VAL A 228 -78.92 -0.60 -49.95
C VAL A 228 -79.04 0.83 -50.51
N ASP A 229 -78.84 1.83 -49.66
CA ASP A 229 -78.88 3.25 -50.03
C ASP A 229 -77.51 3.70 -50.59
N PRO A 230 -77.45 4.24 -51.82
CA PRO A 230 -76.23 4.79 -52.40
C PRO A 230 -75.56 5.86 -51.54
N ALA A 231 -76.34 6.73 -50.87
CA ALA A 231 -75.79 7.82 -50.07
C ALA A 231 -75.11 7.32 -48.78
N GLU A 232 -75.72 6.36 -48.09
CA GLU A 232 -75.13 5.71 -46.91
C GLU A 232 -73.90 4.85 -47.27
N ARG A 233 -73.91 4.17 -48.42
CA ARG A 233 -72.74 3.44 -48.93
C ARG A 233 -71.56 4.38 -49.18
N ASP A 234 -71.79 5.48 -49.89
CA ASP A 234 -70.73 6.45 -50.22
C ASP A 234 -70.20 7.12 -48.94
N ARG A 235 -71.06 7.38 -47.93
CA ARG A 235 -70.64 7.85 -46.60
C ARG A 235 -69.74 6.84 -45.89
N ARG A 236 -70.11 5.56 -45.86
CA ARG A 236 -69.28 4.51 -45.22
C ARG A 236 -67.95 4.30 -45.92
N LEU A 237 -67.92 4.36 -47.24
CA LEU A 237 -66.67 4.31 -48.01
C LEU A 237 -65.74 5.50 -47.67
N SER A 238 -66.30 6.69 -47.43
CA SER A 238 -65.49 7.83 -46.98
C SER A 238 -64.89 7.63 -45.58
N ILE A 239 -65.62 7.00 -44.66
CA ILE A 239 -65.14 6.67 -43.30
C ILE A 239 -64.05 5.59 -43.37
N VAL A 240 -64.24 4.57 -44.20
CA VAL A 240 -63.22 3.54 -44.46
C VAL A 240 -61.93 4.14 -45.02
N ASP A 241 -62.02 5.04 -46.01
CA ASP A 241 -60.84 5.70 -46.59
C ASP A 241 -60.09 6.52 -45.54
N ALA A 242 -60.82 7.28 -44.71
CA ALA A 242 -60.23 8.04 -43.61
C ALA A 242 -59.54 7.13 -42.58
N ALA A 243 -60.22 6.07 -42.13
CA ALA A 243 -59.68 5.12 -41.16
C ALA A 243 -58.46 4.36 -41.71
N ALA A 244 -58.47 3.97 -42.99
CA ALA A 244 -57.34 3.29 -43.62
C ALA A 244 -56.11 4.20 -43.76
N ARG A 245 -56.30 5.49 -44.05
CA ARG A 245 -55.21 6.48 -44.08
C ARG A 245 -54.63 6.71 -42.69
N GLU A 246 -55.49 6.83 -41.69
CA GLU A 246 -55.09 7.02 -40.30
C GLU A 246 -54.28 5.83 -39.78
N ALA A 247 -54.78 4.60 -39.97
CA ALA A 247 -54.10 3.36 -39.60
C ALA A 247 -52.75 3.19 -40.32
N LEU A 248 -52.66 3.55 -41.60
CA LEU A 248 -51.40 3.52 -42.35
C LEU A 248 -50.39 4.53 -41.81
N ASP A 249 -50.83 5.72 -41.44
CA ASP A 249 -49.97 6.75 -40.85
C ASP A 249 -49.52 6.36 -39.43
N GLU A 250 -50.39 5.75 -38.63
CA GLU A 250 -50.08 5.16 -37.32
C GLU A 250 -48.99 4.08 -37.44
N ALA A 251 -49.19 3.11 -38.34
CA ALA A 251 -48.23 2.03 -38.59
C ALA A 251 -46.87 2.58 -39.08
N ARG A 252 -46.88 3.59 -39.96
CA ARG A 252 -45.65 4.26 -40.41
C ARG A 252 -44.93 5.01 -39.30
N ARG A 253 -45.67 5.67 -38.40
CA ARG A 253 -45.09 6.33 -37.22
C ARG A 253 -44.46 5.30 -36.28
N ALA A 254 -45.17 4.20 -36.02
CA ALA A 254 -44.71 3.12 -35.15
C ALA A 254 -43.44 2.42 -35.68
N VAL A 255 -43.39 2.12 -36.99
CA VAL A 255 -42.19 1.56 -37.63
C VAL A 255 -41.01 2.53 -37.57
N ARG A 256 -41.24 3.83 -37.77
CA ARG A 256 -40.18 4.85 -37.62
C ARG A 256 -39.68 4.94 -36.18
N ALA A 257 -40.57 4.80 -35.19
CA ALA A 257 -40.17 4.75 -33.79
C ALA A 257 -39.28 3.55 -33.48
N LEU A 258 -39.58 2.37 -34.05
CA LEU A 258 -38.71 1.17 -33.94
C LEU A 258 -37.35 1.29 -34.64
N ALA A 259 -37.26 2.10 -35.69
CA ALA A 259 -36.05 2.32 -36.47
C ALA A 259 -35.19 3.48 -35.93
N SER A 260 -35.69 4.24 -34.95
CA SER A 260 -34.97 5.36 -34.36
C SER A 260 -33.88 4.85 -33.40
N PRO A 261 -32.66 5.42 -33.41
CA PRO A 261 -31.55 5.02 -32.52
C PRO A 261 -31.80 5.24 -31.02
N ARG A 262 -32.98 5.74 -30.64
CA ARG A 262 -33.32 6.07 -29.24
C ARG A 262 -33.52 4.84 -28.35
N LEU A 263 -33.46 3.65 -28.93
CA LEU A 263 -33.39 2.39 -28.19
C LEU A 263 -31.94 1.90 -28.01
N ASP A 264 -30.95 2.53 -28.67
CA ASP A 264 -29.54 2.13 -28.66
C ASP A 264 -28.65 3.05 -27.78
N ASP A 265 -29.22 4.09 -27.15
CA ASP A 265 -28.59 5.05 -26.21
C ASP A 265 -29.25 4.98 -24.81
#